data_AF-A0A2D6ITR8-F1
#
_entry.id   AF-A0A2D6ITR8-F1
#
_cell.length_a   1.000
_cell.length_b   1.000
_cell.length_c   1.000
_cell.angle_alpha   90.00
_cell.angle_beta   90.00
_cell.angle_gamma   90.00
#
_symmetry.space_group_name_H-M   'P 1'
#
loop_
_entity.id
_entity.type
_entity.pdbx_description
1 polymer ?
#
loop_
_entity_poly.entity_id
_entity_poly.type
_entity_poly.pdbx_seq_one_letter_code
_entity_poly.pdbx_strand_id
1 'polypeptide(L)'
;MLFGVAEDIDLSGLVDRKLQSISVSAERLELDFDDDWSLSFECSWCLEGSAGSIAEGDRDALLDDAEKLTRLVGSVIEFAVPRPPDRIEIDFGKQGRLILIDDSELLESFSIDPIGIVV
;
A
#
# COMPACT_ATOMS: atom_id res chain seq x y z
N MET A 1 -19.88 -10.54 -8.51
CA MET A 1 -19.49 -10.12 -7.16
C MET A 1 -18.17 -9.41 -7.34
N LEU A 2 -18.11 -8.09 -7.11
CA LEU A 2 -16.84 -7.36 -7.19
C LEU A 2 -16.18 -7.50 -5.81
N PHE A 3 -15.35 -8.53 -5.68
CA PHE A 3 -14.23 -8.52 -4.73
C PHE A 3 -13.10 -7.78 -5.43
N GLY A 4 -12.32 -6.97 -4.71
CA GLY A 4 -11.22 -6.25 -5.33
C GLY A 4 -11.19 -4.74 -5.10
N VAL A 5 -10.18 -4.13 -5.70
CA VAL A 5 -9.96 -2.68 -5.73
C VAL A 5 -10.99 -2.02 -6.65
N ALA A 6 -11.72 -1.03 -6.12
CA ALA A 6 -12.72 -0.29 -6.86
C ALA A 6 -12.10 0.51 -8.03
N GLU A 7 -12.78 0.54 -9.19
CA GLU A 7 -12.29 1.25 -10.39
C GLU A 7 -12.21 2.77 -10.21
N ASP A 8 -13.00 3.32 -9.29
CA ASP A 8 -13.19 4.75 -9.03
C ASP A 8 -12.47 5.25 -7.77
N ILE A 9 -11.56 4.45 -7.22
CA ILE A 9 -10.83 4.82 -6.01
C ILE A 9 -9.84 5.96 -6.30
N ASP A 10 -9.96 7.04 -5.53
CA ASP A 10 -9.12 8.22 -5.71
C ASP A 10 -7.86 8.12 -4.84
N LEU A 11 -6.73 7.83 -5.50
CA LEU A 11 -5.40 7.79 -4.87
C LEU A 11 -4.61 9.08 -5.10
N SER A 12 -5.18 10.08 -5.77
CA SER A 12 -4.44 11.30 -6.13
C SER A 12 -3.93 12.07 -4.92
N GLY A 13 -4.65 12.00 -3.79
CA GLY A 13 -4.23 12.60 -2.52
C GLY A 13 -2.96 12.02 -1.90
N LEU A 14 -2.52 10.84 -2.36
CA LEU A 14 -1.29 10.18 -1.92
C LEU A 14 -0.05 10.68 -2.68
N VAL A 15 -0.21 11.31 -3.85
CA VAL A 15 0.93 11.81 -4.64
C VAL A 15 1.62 12.95 -3.87
N ASP A 16 2.96 12.99 -3.95
CA ASP A 16 3.84 13.90 -3.21
C ASP A 16 3.85 13.69 -1.68
N ARG A 17 3.11 12.70 -1.17
CA ARG A 17 3.12 12.33 0.25
C ARG A 17 4.36 11.54 0.63
N LYS A 18 4.87 11.80 1.82
CA LYS A 18 6.02 11.07 2.37
C LYS A 18 5.56 9.97 3.33
N LEU A 19 5.97 8.74 3.06
CA LEU A 19 5.74 7.60 3.97
C LEU A 19 6.52 7.82 5.28
N GLN A 20 5.81 7.86 6.41
CA GLN A 20 6.37 8.07 7.75
C GLN A 20 6.56 6.75 8.51
N SER A 21 5.60 5.84 8.40
CA SER A 21 5.66 4.53 9.03
C SER A 21 4.96 3.47 8.21
N ILE A 22 5.35 2.24 8.47
CA ILE A 22 4.67 1.04 7.99
C ILE A 22 4.36 0.21 9.23
N SER A 23 3.09 -0.05 9.45
CA SER A 23 2.61 -0.92 10.52
C SER A 23 2.11 -2.22 9.90
N VAL A 24 2.65 -3.34 10.37
CA VAL A 24 2.26 -4.67 9.90
C VAL A 24 1.57 -5.40 11.05
N SER A 25 0.38 -5.90 10.76
CA SER A 25 -0.35 -6.83 11.63
C SER A 25 -0.51 -8.18 10.93
N ALA A 26 -1.05 -9.17 11.64
CA ALA A 26 -1.27 -10.51 11.07
C ALA A 26 -2.25 -10.52 9.89
N GLU A 27 -3.10 -9.49 9.74
CA GLU A 27 -4.16 -9.48 8.74
C GLU A 27 -4.04 -8.32 7.75
N ARG A 28 -3.23 -7.31 8.07
CA ARG A 28 -3.30 -5.99 7.43
C ARG A 28 -1.98 -5.25 7.45
N LEU A 29 -1.70 -4.60 6.32
CA LEU A 29 -0.65 -3.63 6.13
C LEU A 29 -1.24 -2.22 6.26
N GLU A 30 -0.60 -1.39 7.07
CA GLU A 30 -0.95 0.02 7.23
C GLU A 30 0.25 0.88 6.86
N LEU A 31 0.04 1.83 5.94
CA LEU A 31 1.02 2.79 5.48
C LEU A 31 0.60 4.17 5.97
N ASP A 32 1.40 4.79 6.83
CA ASP A 32 1.15 6.14 7.31
C ASP A 32 2.00 7.14 6.54
N PHE A 33 1.39 8.21 6.09
CA PHE A 33 2.02 9.29 5.36
C PHE A 33 1.97 10.60 6.16
N ASP A 34 2.60 11.65 5.63
CA ASP A 34 2.46 12.99 6.20
C ASP A 34 1.03 13.55 6.04
N ASP A 35 0.75 14.64 6.75
CA ASP A 35 -0.57 15.28 6.85
C ASP A 35 -1.70 14.30 7.22
N ASP A 36 -1.36 13.34 8.10
CA ASP A 36 -2.27 12.39 8.73
C ASP A 36 -3.02 11.47 7.73
N TRP A 37 -2.44 11.23 6.54
CA TRP A 37 -2.97 10.25 5.59
C TRP A 37 -2.52 8.84 5.98
N SER A 38 -3.44 7.89 5.96
CA SER A 38 -3.11 6.47 6.07
C SER A 38 -3.80 5.62 5.00
N LEU A 39 -3.13 4.53 4.63
CA LEU A 39 -3.63 3.50 3.75
C LEU A 39 -3.64 2.17 4.51
N SER A 40 -4.80 1.52 4.57
CA SER A 40 -4.95 0.23 5.22
C SER A 40 -5.38 -0.80 4.20
N PHE A 41 -4.64 -1.92 4.09
CA PHE A 41 -4.89 -2.93 3.09
C PHE A 41 -4.68 -4.35 3.66
N GLU A 42 -5.68 -5.22 3.51
CA GLU A 42 -5.56 -6.68 3.70
C GLU A 42 -5.13 -7.34 2.39
N CYS A 43 -3.82 -7.58 2.21
CA CYS A 43 -3.27 -8.00 0.93
C CYS A 43 -2.04 -8.89 1.02
N SER A 44 -1.80 -9.58 -0.10
CA SER A 44 -0.45 -9.97 -0.52
C SER A 44 0.30 -8.77 -1.09
N TRP A 45 1.63 -8.80 -1.09
CA TRP A 45 2.43 -7.66 -1.52
C TRP A 45 3.62 -8.06 -2.40
N CYS A 46 4.02 -7.15 -3.27
CA CYS A 46 5.23 -7.28 -4.08
C CYS A 46 5.95 -5.93 -4.11
N LEU A 47 7.25 -5.96 -3.88
CA LEU A 47 8.13 -4.81 -3.92
C LEU A 47 9.11 -4.96 -5.09
N GLU A 48 8.81 -4.22 -6.16
CA GLU A 48 9.64 -4.15 -7.35
C GLU A 48 10.70 -3.07 -7.18
N GLY A 49 11.97 -3.41 -7.40
CA GLY A 49 13.04 -2.43 -7.52
C GLY A 49 13.27 -1.96 -8.95
N SER A 50 14.18 -1.01 -9.09
CA SER A 50 14.67 -0.52 -10.38
C SER A 50 15.31 -1.58 -11.30
N ALA A 51 15.61 -2.77 -10.78
CA ALA A 51 16.19 -3.91 -11.51
C ALA A 51 15.24 -5.12 -11.65
N GLY A 52 13.97 -5.00 -11.28
CA GLY A 52 12.98 -6.09 -11.23
C GLY A 52 12.46 -6.36 -9.81
N SER A 53 11.68 -7.43 -9.62
CA SER A 53 11.14 -7.81 -8.30
C SER A 53 12.26 -8.01 -7.28
N ILE A 54 12.21 -7.27 -6.16
CA ILE A 54 13.18 -7.40 -5.07
C ILE A 54 12.63 -8.30 -3.96
N ALA A 55 11.33 -8.23 -3.70
CA ALA A 55 10.69 -9.05 -2.69
C ALA A 55 9.22 -9.24 -3.02
N GLU A 56 8.68 -10.42 -2.72
CA GLU A 56 7.26 -10.73 -2.80
C GLU A 56 6.90 -11.60 -1.60
N GLY A 57 5.71 -11.40 -1.06
CA GLY A 57 5.22 -12.14 0.09
C GLY A 57 3.70 -12.19 0.08
N ASP A 58 3.17 -13.30 0.58
CA ASP A 58 1.75 -13.42 0.89
C ASP A 58 1.42 -12.71 2.21
N ARG A 59 0.14 -12.73 2.57
CA ARG A 59 -0.38 -12.15 3.82
C ARG A 59 0.28 -12.74 5.07
N ASP A 60 0.58 -14.04 5.06
CA ASP A 60 1.18 -14.71 6.23
C ASP A 60 2.66 -14.33 6.39
N ALA A 61 3.36 -14.09 5.27
CA ALA A 61 4.77 -13.68 5.24
C ALA A 61 5.00 -12.19 5.57
N LEU A 62 3.93 -11.38 5.69
CA LEU A 62 4.03 -9.93 5.87
C LEU A 62 4.79 -9.53 7.14
N LEU A 63 4.59 -10.27 8.24
CA LEU A 63 5.29 -10.05 9.51
C LEU A 63 6.78 -10.40 9.42
N ASP A 64 7.11 -11.46 8.69
CA ASP A 64 8.49 -11.94 8.54
C ASP A 64 9.32 -11.01 7.62
N ASP A 65 8.66 -10.36 6.67
CA ASP A 65 9.29 -9.51 5.66
C ASP A 65 9.09 -8.00 5.89
N ALA A 66 8.50 -7.60 7.02
CA ALA A 66 8.26 -6.20 7.35
C ALA A 66 9.53 -5.33 7.23
N GLU A 67 10.70 -5.88 7.58
CA GLU A 67 12.00 -5.20 7.44
C GLU A 67 12.29 -4.75 6.00
N LYS A 68 11.87 -5.53 4.99
CA LYS A 68 12.08 -5.19 3.58
C LYS A 68 11.22 -4.01 3.16
N LEU A 69 10.00 -3.92 3.69
CA LEU A 69 9.09 -2.81 3.47
C LEU A 69 9.59 -1.53 4.16
N THR A 70 10.23 -1.63 5.34
CA THR A 70 10.72 -0.44 6.08
C THR A 70 11.68 0.43 5.28
N ARG A 71 12.34 -0.10 4.25
CA ARG A 71 13.21 0.69 3.36
C ARG A 71 12.46 1.79 2.60
N LEU A 72 11.15 1.65 2.44
CA LEU A 72 10.28 2.64 1.80
C LEU A 72 10.00 3.81 2.74
N VAL A 73 10.18 3.65 4.05
CA VAL A 73 9.98 4.71 5.03
C VAL A 73 10.90 5.88 4.73
N GLY A 74 10.32 7.07 4.69
CA GLY A 74 10.99 8.31 4.32
C GLY A 74 10.93 8.63 2.82
N SER A 75 10.39 7.74 1.99
CA SER A 75 10.24 7.94 0.55
C SER A 75 8.98 8.73 0.24
N VAL A 76 9.05 9.50 -0.86
CA VAL A 76 7.92 10.25 -1.39
C VAL A 76 7.24 9.41 -2.47
N ILE A 77 5.91 9.40 -2.47
CA ILE A 77 5.12 8.78 -3.54
C ILE A 77 5.21 9.66 -4.79
N GLU A 78 5.76 9.11 -5.86
CA GLU A 78 5.77 9.74 -7.17
C GLU A 78 4.45 9.48 -7.92
N PHE A 79 3.85 8.30 -7.71
CA PHE A 79 2.60 7.93 -8.36
C PHE A 79 1.87 6.82 -7.59
N ALA A 80 0.54 6.87 -7.55
CA ALA A 80 -0.31 5.79 -7.02
C ALA A 80 -1.47 5.54 -7.97
N VAL A 81 -1.71 4.28 -8.33
CA VAL A 81 -2.75 3.91 -9.30
C VAL A 81 -3.48 2.63 -8.88
N PRO A 82 -4.82 2.65 -8.89
CA PRO A 82 -5.58 1.42 -8.81
C PRO A 82 -5.48 0.65 -10.13
N ARG A 83 -5.35 -0.65 -10.03
CA ARG A 83 -5.33 -1.60 -11.13
C ARG A 83 -6.41 -2.64 -10.86
N PRO A 84 -7.66 -2.30 -11.18
CA PRO A 84 -8.76 -3.24 -11.02
C PRO A 84 -8.55 -4.51 -11.85
N PRO A 85 -9.08 -5.66 -11.40
CA PRO A 85 -9.88 -5.79 -10.20
C PRO A 85 -9.05 -5.97 -8.92
N ASP A 86 -7.73 -6.19 -9.00
CA ASP A 86 -7.04 -6.95 -7.96
C ASP A 86 -5.91 -6.22 -7.24
N ARG A 87 -5.47 -5.03 -7.66
CA ARG A 87 -4.28 -4.44 -7.03
C ARG A 87 -4.22 -2.92 -7.01
N ILE A 88 -3.40 -2.38 -6.12
CA ILE A 88 -2.94 -0.99 -6.11
C ILE A 88 -1.43 -0.98 -6.32
N GLU A 89 -0.95 -0.11 -7.20
CA GLU A 89 0.48 0.14 -7.38
C GLU A 89 0.84 1.51 -6.80
N ILE A 90 1.86 1.56 -5.94
CA ILE A 90 2.42 2.77 -5.34
C ILE A 90 3.90 2.86 -5.69
N ASP A 91 4.28 3.89 -6.43
CA ASP A 91 5.64 4.11 -6.91
C ASP A 91 6.36 5.15 -6.03
N PHE A 92 7.49 4.75 -5.47
CA PHE A 92 8.39 5.56 -4.65
C PHE A 92 9.65 5.97 -5.44
N GLY A 93 9.56 5.99 -6.77
CA GLY A 93 10.62 6.35 -7.69
C GLY A 93 11.80 5.40 -7.59
N LYS A 94 12.97 5.95 -7.21
CA LYS A 94 14.22 5.18 -7.12
C LYS A 94 14.19 4.07 -6.07
N GLN A 95 13.29 4.15 -5.09
CA GLN A 95 13.16 3.14 -4.03
C GLN A 95 12.36 1.91 -4.47
N GLY A 96 11.68 2.03 -5.61
CA GLY A 96 10.89 0.99 -6.22
C GLY A 96 9.40 1.22 -6.09
N ARG A 97 8.65 0.19 -6.44
CA ARG A 97 7.20 0.18 -6.49
C ARG A 97 6.66 -0.90 -5.56
N LEU A 98 5.73 -0.51 -4.71
CA LEU A 98 4.94 -1.41 -3.89
C LEU A 98 3.64 -1.75 -4.62
N ILE A 99 3.38 -3.03 -4.81
CA ILE A 99 2.16 -3.56 -5.40
C ILE A 99 1.41 -4.27 -4.28
N LEU A 100 0.21 -3.81 -3.97
CA LEU A 100 -0.70 -4.38 -2.98
C LEU A 100 -1.77 -5.15 -3.72
N ILE A 101 -1.85 -6.46 -3.52
CA ILE A 101 -2.74 -7.36 -4.25
C ILE A 101 -3.85 -7.80 -3.31
N ASP A 102 -5.09 -7.42 -3.64
CA ASP A 102 -6.28 -7.89 -2.97
C ASP A 102 -6.47 -9.39 -3.20
N ASP A 103 -6.14 -10.15 -2.18
CA ASP A 103 -6.38 -11.59 -2.07
C ASP A 103 -7.51 -11.90 -1.08
N SER A 104 -8.25 -10.87 -0.63
CA SER A 104 -9.32 -11.03 0.35
C SER A 104 -10.60 -11.56 -0.28
N GLU A 105 -11.26 -12.46 0.44
CA GLU A 105 -12.64 -12.90 0.13
C GLU A 105 -13.68 -11.91 0.69
N LEU A 106 -13.25 -10.80 1.31
CA LEU A 106 -14.10 -9.80 1.94
C LEU A 106 -14.42 -8.63 0.99
N LEU A 107 -15.51 -7.93 1.28
CA LEU A 107 -16.00 -6.78 0.50
C LEU A 107 -15.23 -5.47 0.76
N GLU A 108 -14.55 -5.34 1.91
CA GLU A 108 -13.82 -4.13 2.33
C GLU A 108 -12.38 -4.52 2.73
N SER A 109 -11.56 -4.86 1.75
CA SER A 109 -10.13 -5.19 1.91
C SER A 109 -9.24 -3.95 2.05
N PHE A 110 -9.82 -2.75 1.89
CA PHE A 110 -9.09 -1.52 1.67
C PHE A 110 -9.77 -0.30 2.30
N SER A 111 -9.00 0.55 2.96
CA SER A 111 -9.42 1.90 3.38
C SER A 111 -8.32 2.94 3.13
N ILE A 112 -8.75 4.15 2.75
CA ILE A 112 -7.91 5.36 2.76
C ILE A 112 -8.58 6.34 3.71
N ASP A 113 -7.84 6.71 4.74
CA ASP A 113 -8.31 7.70 5.70
C ASP A 113 -7.36 8.90 5.63
N PRO A 114 -7.79 10.04 5.06
CA PRO A 114 -7.21 11.30 5.48
C PRO A 114 -7.71 11.51 6.91
N ILE A 115 -6.88 11.27 7.94
CA ILE A 115 -7.20 11.65 9.32
C ILE A 115 -7.09 13.18 9.41
N GLY A 116 -8.02 13.86 8.74
CA GLY A 116 -8.08 15.30 8.56
C GLY A 116 -9.43 15.89 8.93
N ILE A 117 -10.18 15.24 9.83
CA ILE A 117 -11.29 15.86 10.56
C ILE A 117 -11.12 15.59 12.06
N VAL A 118 -10.49 16.53 12.75
CA VAL A 118 -10.85 16.79 14.15
C VAL A 118 -12.20 17.51 14.09
N VAL A 119 -13.28 16.84 14.53
CA VAL A 119 -14.52 17.55 14.91
C VAL A 119 -14.31 18.16 16.29
#